data_AF-A0A9X0CZX2-F1
#
_entry.id   AF-A0A9X0CZX2-F1
#
_cell.length_a   1.000
_cell.length_b   1.000
_cell.length_c   1.000
_cell.angle_alpha   90.00
_cell.angle_beta   90.00
_cell.angle_gamma   90.00
#
_symmetry.space_group_name_H-M   'P 1'
#
loop_
_entity.id
_entity.type
_entity.pdbx_description
1 polymer ?
#
loop_
_entity_poly.entity_id
_entity_poly.type
_entity_poly.pdbx_seq_one_letter_code
_entity_poly.pdbx_strand_id
1 'polypeptide(L)'
;MTVLGFADKTSAPANYLLPTDMEKMRKAQKLDCLHEISAKVVDAFVFQSSAEVNNIVDGVLNEEERDILQQQELTAEGRFPCRFPGCNKTFKYNGKTRRTHELSHEPPVQVEDPTLVTTSTPTCTTPPKESKPGDDVYNYNCALLTDCFLSFNFLDAIKEGDGARIMRQYKYIMLYCKADGSHSTKYALECLYQFFLVHALLSQRDSERFVWNRSVNNSGKKGTNIPSDEDTEHSNNHTKQGIRNLGPNVTEKAVQRLSHAESPTASILGHLDDSIKRLLRSGKHSTGSLERDLNELIKREVEFNIFTESEGRSYKQFSSFQRDRLANLDASSLHQWINKHKKNITWGIRAR
;
A
#
# COMPACT_ATOMS: atom_id res chain seq x y z
N MET A 1 -8.58 11.99 23.03
CA MET A 1 -8.58 12.62 24.38
C MET A 1 -7.63 11.94 25.36
N THR A 2 -7.47 10.63 25.35
CA THR A 2 -6.68 9.86 26.34
C THR A 2 -5.16 9.91 26.17
N VAL A 3 -4.61 9.77 24.96
CA VAL A 3 -3.14 9.73 24.76
C VAL A 3 -2.48 11.08 25.04
N LEU A 4 -3.02 12.14 24.45
CA LEU A 4 -2.48 13.50 24.60
C LEU A 4 -3.18 14.33 25.70
N GLY A 5 -4.29 13.84 26.27
CA GLY A 5 -4.98 14.51 27.37
C GLY A 5 -5.78 15.75 26.97
N PHE A 6 -6.28 15.82 25.73
CA PHE A 6 -7.15 16.93 25.30
C PHE A 6 -8.54 16.83 25.97
N ALA A 7 -8.99 17.92 26.59
CA ALA A 7 -10.32 18.05 27.19
C ALA A 7 -11.39 18.44 26.14
N ASP A 8 -11.00 19.28 25.18
CA ASP A 8 -11.83 19.71 24.04
C ASP A 8 -10.95 20.08 22.83
N LYS A 9 -11.58 20.50 21.73
CA LYS A 9 -10.90 20.86 20.45
C LYS A 9 -9.89 22.00 20.56
N THR A 10 -10.00 22.85 21.57
CA THR A 10 -9.19 24.06 21.78
C THR A 10 -8.21 23.93 22.94
N SER A 11 -8.37 22.89 23.76
CA SER A 11 -7.53 22.62 24.92
C SER A 11 -6.10 22.27 24.52
N ALA A 12 -5.15 22.58 25.42
CA ALA A 12 -3.78 22.09 25.30
C ALA A 12 -3.70 20.61 25.72
N PRO A 13 -2.74 19.83 25.19
CA PRO A 13 -2.57 18.44 25.60
C PRO A 13 -2.11 18.37 27.06
N ALA A 14 -2.92 17.78 27.94
CA ALA A 14 -2.57 17.65 29.36
C ALA A 14 -1.45 16.61 29.61
N ASN A 15 -1.37 15.58 28.76
CA ASN A 15 -0.42 14.47 28.92
C ASN A 15 0.90 14.70 28.16
N TYR A 16 1.03 15.84 27.48
CA TYR A 16 2.23 16.22 26.76
C TYR A 16 2.54 17.70 26.99
N LEU A 17 3.65 17.99 27.67
CA LEU A 17 4.09 19.36 27.87
C LEU A 17 4.66 19.92 26.57
N LEU A 18 3.90 20.80 25.92
CA LEU A 18 4.40 21.57 24.79
C LEU A 18 5.53 22.50 25.24
N PRO A 19 6.60 22.68 24.45
CA PRO A 19 7.65 23.64 24.77
C PRO A 19 7.06 25.06 24.92
N THR A 20 7.37 25.75 26.01
CA THR A 20 6.83 27.07 26.35
C THR A 20 7.21 28.18 25.35
N ASP A 21 8.31 27.99 24.62
CA ASP A 21 8.80 28.93 23.59
C ASP A 21 8.59 28.42 22.16
N MET A 22 7.60 27.55 21.91
CA MET A 22 7.30 27.01 20.58
C MET A 22 7.27 28.10 19.51
N GLU A 23 6.61 29.24 19.74
CA GLU A 23 6.55 30.41 18.84
C GLU A 23 7.94 30.82 18.29
N LYS A 24 8.97 30.81 19.15
CA LYS A 24 10.34 31.26 18.85
C LYS A 24 11.23 30.17 18.25
N MET A 25 10.78 28.91 18.25
CA MET A 25 11.54 27.79 17.71
C MET A 25 11.64 27.85 16.19
N ARG A 26 12.74 27.29 15.65
CA ARG A 26 12.91 27.14 14.20
C ARG A 26 11.86 26.17 13.66
N LYS A 27 11.48 26.32 12.39
CA LYS A 27 10.48 25.45 11.73
C LYS A 27 10.81 23.96 11.85
N ALA A 28 12.08 23.58 11.72
CA ALA A 28 12.52 22.19 11.88
C ALA A 28 12.26 21.65 13.29
N GLN A 29 12.58 22.42 14.32
CA GLN A 29 12.37 22.01 15.71
C GLN A 29 10.87 21.92 16.07
N LYS A 30 10.05 22.82 15.49
CA LYS A 30 8.59 22.72 15.58
C LYS A 30 8.08 21.43 14.95
N LEU A 31 8.62 21.07 13.78
CA LEU A 31 8.28 19.85 13.07
C LEU A 31 8.68 18.61 13.87
N ASP A 32 9.87 18.59 14.48
CA ASP A 32 10.32 17.47 15.32
C ASP A 32 9.38 17.25 16.51
N CYS A 33 8.94 18.34 17.17
CA CYS A 33 7.95 18.25 18.24
C CYS A 33 6.61 17.68 17.73
N LEU A 34 6.15 18.08 16.55
CA LEU A 34 4.92 17.56 15.94
C LEU A 34 5.07 16.08 15.56
N HIS A 35 6.24 15.67 15.08
CA HIS A 35 6.54 14.27 14.79
C HIS A 35 6.51 13.42 16.07
N GLU A 36 7.10 13.89 17.15
CA GLU A 36 7.07 13.19 18.44
C GLU A 36 5.63 13.02 18.96
N ILE A 37 4.83 14.09 18.92
CA ILE A 37 3.42 14.06 19.36
C ILE A 37 2.60 13.10 18.49
N SER A 38 2.80 13.17 17.16
CA SER A 38 2.10 12.30 16.21
C SER A 38 2.48 10.84 16.40
N ALA A 39 3.76 10.56 16.65
CA ALA A 39 4.25 9.21 16.90
C ALA A 39 3.53 8.56 18.09
N LYS A 40 3.33 9.28 19.20
CA LYS A 40 2.58 8.76 20.36
C LYS A 40 1.17 8.29 20.02
N VAL A 41 0.48 8.98 19.10
CA VAL A 41 -0.87 8.60 18.65
C VAL A 41 -0.80 7.39 17.72
N VAL A 42 0.16 7.37 16.79
CA VAL A 42 0.36 6.27 15.84
C VAL A 42 0.77 5.00 16.58
N ASP A 43 1.68 5.07 17.54
CA ASP A 43 2.13 3.92 18.33
C ASP A 43 1.02 3.36 19.23
N ALA A 44 0.11 4.21 19.71
CA ALA A 44 -1.00 3.77 20.55
C ALA A 44 -2.13 3.08 19.75
N PHE A 45 -2.45 3.55 18.54
CA PHE A 45 -3.68 3.15 17.83
C PHE A 45 -3.46 2.55 16.44
N VAL A 46 -2.30 2.73 15.83
CA VAL A 46 -2.03 2.30 14.45
C VAL A 46 -1.13 1.06 14.44
N PHE A 47 0.04 1.14 15.06
CA PHE A 47 0.95 -0.01 15.10
C PHE A 47 0.46 -1.05 16.11
N GLN A 48 0.29 -2.29 15.65
CA GLN A 48 0.22 -3.45 16.53
C GLN A 48 1.65 -3.88 16.89
N SER A 49 1.78 -4.79 17.86
CA SER A 49 3.09 -5.15 18.42
C SER A 49 4.12 -5.49 17.33
N SER A 50 5.39 -5.14 17.54
CA SER A 50 6.48 -5.39 16.58
C SER A 50 6.59 -6.86 16.15
N ALA A 51 6.05 -7.79 16.95
CA ALA A 51 6.02 -9.21 16.65
C ALA A 51 5.30 -9.56 15.35
N GLU A 52 4.19 -8.91 15.00
CA GLU A 52 3.41 -9.25 13.79
C GLU A 52 4.14 -8.84 12.50
N VAL A 53 4.76 -7.66 12.51
CA VAL A 53 5.58 -7.19 11.39
C VAL A 53 6.83 -8.06 11.25
N ASN A 54 7.47 -8.41 12.37
CA ASN A 54 8.63 -9.30 12.37
C ASN A 54 8.27 -10.69 11.82
N ASN A 55 7.10 -11.24 12.15
CA ASN A 55 6.65 -12.53 11.61
C ASN A 55 6.54 -12.55 10.09
N ILE A 56 6.05 -11.46 9.47
CA ILE A 56 6.00 -11.34 8.00
C ILE A 56 7.42 -11.30 7.42
N VAL A 57 8.30 -10.48 8.02
CA VAL A 57 9.69 -10.33 7.57
C VAL A 57 10.45 -11.65 7.70
N ASP A 58 10.39 -12.29 8.87
CA ASP A 58 11.01 -13.59 9.15
C ASP A 58 10.45 -14.66 8.20
N GLY A 59 9.14 -14.65 7.93
CA GLY A 59 8.52 -15.54 6.96
C GLY A 59 9.10 -15.40 5.55
N VAL A 60 9.34 -14.16 5.09
CA VAL A 60 9.96 -13.91 3.78
C VAL A 60 11.45 -14.31 3.78
N LEU A 61 12.21 -13.95 4.82
CA LEU A 61 13.63 -14.31 4.94
C LEU A 61 13.83 -15.82 4.95
N ASN A 62 13.02 -16.55 5.71
CA ASN A 62 13.04 -18.01 5.74
C ASN A 62 12.77 -18.63 4.36
N GLU A 63 11.87 -18.05 3.56
CA GLU A 63 11.60 -18.51 2.20
C GLU A 63 12.70 -18.14 1.21
N GLU A 64 13.34 -16.99 1.38
CA GLU A 64 14.51 -16.61 0.61
C GLU A 64 15.70 -17.54 0.88
N GLU A 65 15.95 -17.88 2.15
CA GLU A 65 16.92 -18.90 2.55
C GLU A 65 16.59 -20.27 1.94
N ARG A 66 15.31 -20.70 1.97
CA ARG A 66 14.88 -21.94 1.30
C ARG A 66 15.12 -21.90 -0.20
N ASP A 67 14.84 -20.78 -0.86
CA ASP A 67 15.08 -20.61 -2.30
C ASP A 67 16.58 -20.65 -2.61
N ILE A 68 17.44 -20.02 -1.80
CA ILE A 68 18.90 -20.06 -1.94
C ILE A 68 19.41 -21.50 -1.77
N LEU A 69 18.93 -22.23 -0.76
CA LEU A 69 19.26 -23.64 -0.55
C LEU A 69 18.76 -24.56 -1.69
N GLN A 70 17.75 -24.12 -2.44
CA GLN A 70 17.24 -24.79 -3.63
C GLN A 70 17.97 -24.39 -4.93
N GLN A 71 18.55 -23.18 -5.01
CA GLN A 71 19.38 -22.67 -6.11
C GLN A 71 20.79 -23.28 -6.13
N GLN A 72 20.85 -24.59 -6.04
CA GLN A 72 22.09 -25.34 -6.15
C GLN A 72 22.58 -25.35 -7.60
N GLU A 73 23.91 -25.22 -7.79
CA GLU A 73 24.55 -25.27 -9.11
C GLU A 73 24.10 -26.51 -9.89
N LEU A 74 23.49 -26.26 -11.05
CA LEU A 74 23.15 -27.30 -12.01
C LEU A 74 24.43 -27.65 -12.79
N THR A 75 24.53 -28.92 -13.18
CA THR A 75 25.56 -29.36 -14.13
C THR A 75 25.39 -28.66 -15.49
N ALA A 76 26.41 -28.71 -16.36
CA ALA A 76 26.37 -28.11 -17.69
C ALA A 76 25.17 -28.57 -18.56
N GLU A 77 24.58 -29.73 -18.26
CA GLU A 77 23.36 -30.25 -18.90
C GLU A 77 22.05 -29.83 -18.21
N GLY A 78 22.09 -28.93 -17.23
CA GLY A 78 20.91 -28.49 -16.48
C GLY A 78 20.35 -29.53 -15.52
N ARG A 79 21.15 -30.53 -15.10
CA ARG A 79 20.75 -31.57 -14.13
C ARG A 79 21.26 -31.26 -12.74
N PHE A 80 20.52 -31.65 -11.71
CA PHE A 80 20.87 -31.50 -10.29
C PHE A 80 21.93 -32.53 -9.87
N PRO A 81 23.16 -32.13 -9.51
CA PRO A 81 24.19 -33.05 -9.02
C PRO A 81 23.91 -33.53 -7.60
N CYS A 82 24.37 -34.72 -7.22
CA CYS A 82 24.32 -35.17 -5.82
C CYS A 82 25.12 -34.22 -4.91
N ARG A 83 24.61 -33.95 -3.70
CA ARG A 83 25.26 -33.10 -2.69
C ARG A 83 26.48 -33.74 -1.99
N PHE A 84 26.66 -35.05 -2.11
CA PHE A 84 27.75 -35.76 -1.41
C PHE A 84 29.11 -35.53 -2.10
N PRO A 85 30.18 -35.16 -1.37
CA PRO A 85 31.51 -34.97 -1.94
C PRO A 85 32.00 -36.23 -2.67
N GLY A 86 32.31 -36.10 -3.96
CA GLY A 86 32.81 -37.21 -4.80
C GLY A 86 31.72 -38.05 -5.48
N CYS A 87 30.43 -37.70 -5.34
CA CYS A 87 29.37 -38.39 -6.05
C CYS A 87 29.07 -37.75 -7.42
N ASN A 88 29.18 -38.54 -8.50
CA ASN A 88 28.95 -38.08 -9.87
C ASN A 88 27.51 -38.28 -10.37
N LYS A 89 26.56 -38.70 -9.52
CA LYS A 89 25.18 -38.93 -9.95
C LYS A 89 24.43 -37.61 -10.12
N THR A 90 23.66 -37.51 -11.20
CA THR A 90 22.87 -36.32 -11.55
C THR A 90 21.42 -36.69 -11.78
N PHE A 91 20.51 -35.75 -11.51
CA PHE A 91 19.07 -35.97 -11.53
C PHE A 91 18.36 -34.90 -12.34
N LYS A 92 17.31 -35.28 -13.08
CA LYS A 92 16.51 -34.35 -13.88
C LYS A 92 15.71 -33.35 -13.02
N TYR A 93 15.30 -33.77 -11.82
CA TYR A 93 14.49 -32.96 -10.90
C TYR A 93 15.10 -32.97 -9.50
N ASN A 94 15.01 -31.85 -8.78
CA ASN A 94 15.34 -31.76 -7.36
C ASN A 94 14.21 -32.37 -6.50
N GLY A 95 14.03 -33.69 -6.60
CA GLY A 95 12.90 -34.39 -6.01
C GLY A 95 13.29 -35.66 -5.26
N LYS A 96 12.28 -36.48 -4.94
CA LYS A 96 12.42 -37.69 -4.12
C LYS A 96 13.57 -38.61 -4.57
N THR A 97 13.69 -38.89 -5.86
CA THR A 97 14.72 -39.79 -6.40
C THR A 97 16.15 -39.36 -6.08
N ARG A 98 16.42 -38.04 -6.14
CA ARG A 98 17.71 -37.47 -5.77
C ARG A 98 17.99 -37.66 -4.28
N ARG A 99 17.00 -37.35 -3.45
CA ARG A 99 17.12 -37.44 -1.98
C ARG A 99 17.27 -38.87 -1.49
N THR A 100 16.54 -39.82 -2.06
CA THR A 100 16.70 -41.25 -1.77
C THR A 100 18.12 -41.74 -2.08
N HIS A 101 18.72 -41.23 -3.16
CA HIS A 101 20.12 -41.52 -3.45
C HIS A 101 21.08 -40.82 -2.47
N GLU A 102 20.81 -39.57 -2.09
CA GLU A 102 21.64 -38.83 -1.14
C GLU A 102 21.66 -39.47 0.25
N LEU A 103 20.57 -40.12 0.66
CA LEU A 103 20.47 -40.92 1.88
C LEU A 103 21.23 -42.25 1.82
N SER A 104 21.66 -42.71 0.64
CA SER A 104 22.42 -43.95 0.49
C SER A 104 23.93 -43.76 0.68
N HIS A 105 24.40 -42.54 0.98
CA HIS A 105 25.82 -42.27 1.25
C HIS A 105 26.13 -42.44 2.75
N GLU A 106 27.39 -42.69 3.08
CA GLU A 106 27.90 -42.73 4.46
C GLU A 106 29.03 -41.69 4.64
N PRO A 107 28.88 -40.69 5.52
CA PRO A 107 27.66 -40.35 6.26
C PRO A 107 26.55 -39.85 5.32
N PRO A 108 25.26 -40.08 5.67
CA PRO A 108 24.15 -39.59 4.86
C PRO A 108 24.24 -38.09 4.67
N VAL A 109 23.94 -37.61 3.46
CA VAL A 109 23.80 -36.17 3.24
C VAL A 109 22.63 -35.69 4.08
N GLN A 110 22.92 -34.99 5.17
CA GLN A 110 21.90 -34.35 5.98
C GLN A 110 21.46 -33.06 5.28
N VAL A 111 20.42 -33.19 4.47
CA VAL A 111 19.63 -32.04 4.06
C VAL A 111 18.50 -31.95 5.08
N GLU A 112 18.42 -30.85 5.83
CA GLU A 112 17.22 -30.53 6.59
C GLU A 112 16.04 -30.49 5.61
N ASP A 113 15.10 -31.43 5.76
CA ASP A 113 14.00 -31.63 4.82
C ASP A 113 12.88 -30.61 5.11
N PRO A 114 12.60 -29.63 4.21
CA PRO A 114 11.46 -28.73 4.41
C PRO A 114 10.12 -29.39 4.05
N THR A 115 10.17 -30.57 3.40
CA THR A 115 8.98 -31.30 2.94
C THR A 115 8.52 -32.40 3.90
N LEU A 116 9.24 -32.60 5.00
CA LEU A 116 8.85 -33.48 6.12
C LEU A 116 8.81 -32.75 7.46
N VAL A 117 8.72 -31.41 7.46
CA VAL A 117 7.98 -30.77 8.54
C VAL A 117 6.55 -31.19 8.32
N THR A 118 6.14 -32.16 9.12
CA THR A 118 4.76 -32.49 9.45
C THR A 118 3.88 -31.26 9.25
N THR A 119 2.65 -31.49 8.82
CA THR A 119 1.52 -30.60 9.08
C THR A 119 1.30 -30.46 10.60
N SER A 120 2.34 -30.22 11.39
CA SER A 120 2.30 -29.33 12.52
C SER A 120 2.25 -27.92 11.94
N THR A 121 1.05 -27.54 11.51
CA THR A 121 0.43 -26.37 12.14
C THR A 121 1.03 -26.24 13.54
N PRO A 122 1.50 -25.07 13.99
CA PRO A 122 1.29 -24.78 15.39
C PRO A 122 -0.24 -24.75 15.51
N THR A 123 -0.84 -25.93 15.67
CA THR A 123 -1.95 -26.04 16.60
C THR A 123 -1.29 -25.56 17.86
N CYS A 124 -1.47 -24.27 18.12
CA CYS A 124 -1.43 -23.74 19.45
C CYS A 124 -2.53 -24.52 20.17
N THR A 125 -2.23 -25.76 20.54
CA THR A 125 -2.92 -26.52 21.57
C THR A 125 -2.43 -25.93 22.89
N THR A 126 -2.49 -24.61 23.02
CA THR A 126 -3.06 -24.09 24.24
C THR A 126 -4.46 -24.72 24.32
N PRO A 127 -4.87 -25.28 25.48
CA PRO A 127 -6.31 -25.48 25.71
C PRO A 127 -7.03 -24.21 25.28
N PRO A 128 -8.28 -24.26 24.78
CA PRO A 128 -9.01 -23.06 24.38
C PRO A 128 -8.83 -22.06 25.51
N LYS A 129 -7.94 -21.08 25.35
CA LYS A 129 -7.94 -19.92 26.21
C LYS A 129 -9.30 -19.39 25.88
N GLU A 130 -10.22 -19.48 26.82
CA GLU A 130 -11.47 -18.75 26.79
C GLU A 130 -11.08 -17.36 26.30
N SER A 131 -11.33 -17.13 25.00
CA SER A 131 -10.88 -15.92 24.36
C SER A 131 -11.77 -14.88 24.98
N LYS A 132 -11.16 -14.05 25.84
CA LYS A 132 -11.78 -12.82 26.32
C LYS A 132 -12.59 -12.25 25.16
N PRO A 133 -13.89 -12.00 25.32
CA PRO A 133 -14.71 -11.58 24.21
C PRO A 133 -14.09 -10.29 23.65
N GLY A 134 -13.65 -10.36 22.39
CA GLY A 134 -12.91 -9.30 21.74
C GLY A 134 -13.72 -8.01 21.68
N ASP A 135 -13.02 -6.89 21.44
CA ASP A 135 -13.64 -5.58 21.33
C ASP A 135 -13.68 -5.15 19.86
N ASP A 136 -14.77 -5.50 19.17
CA ASP A 136 -14.94 -5.19 17.75
C ASP A 136 -15.02 -3.67 17.52
N VAL A 137 -15.59 -2.94 18.48
CA VAL A 137 -15.72 -1.48 18.41
C VAL A 137 -14.34 -0.84 18.44
N TYR A 138 -13.49 -1.23 19.39
CA TYR A 138 -12.12 -0.73 19.46
C TYR A 138 -11.31 -1.12 18.21
N ASN A 139 -11.37 -2.39 17.81
CA ASN A 139 -10.62 -2.91 16.66
C ASN A 139 -11.01 -2.20 15.36
N TYR A 140 -12.30 -2.00 15.13
CA TYR A 140 -12.80 -1.29 13.96
C TYR A 140 -12.31 0.15 13.90
N ASN A 141 -12.41 0.89 15.00
CA ASN A 141 -12.03 2.31 15.01
C ASN A 141 -10.52 2.49 14.87
N CYS A 142 -9.71 1.60 15.43
CA CYS A 142 -8.26 1.59 15.21
C CYS A 142 -7.88 1.25 13.76
N ALA A 143 -8.56 0.27 13.15
CA ALA A 143 -8.35 -0.07 11.74
C ALA A 143 -8.77 1.08 10.81
N LEU A 144 -9.92 1.71 11.07
CA LEU A 144 -10.38 2.88 10.34
C LEU A 144 -9.37 4.02 10.43
N LEU A 145 -8.83 4.31 11.62
CA LEU A 145 -7.82 5.35 11.81
C LEU A 145 -6.55 5.05 11.00
N THR A 146 -6.12 3.79 10.99
CA THR A 146 -4.97 3.32 10.19
C THR A 146 -5.19 3.57 8.71
N ASP A 147 -6.35 3.19 8.17
CA ASP A 147 -6.71 3.42 6.76
C ASP A 147 -6.82 4.90 6.41
N CYS A 148 -7.39 5.71 7.31
CA CYS A 148 -7.47 7.16 7.15
C CYS A 148 -6.08 7.78 7.06
N PHE A 149 -5.15 7.43 7.94
CA PHE A 149 -3.79 7.95 7.88
C PHE A 149 -3.04 7.50 6.63
N LEU A 150 -3.20 6.25 6.20
CA LEU A 150 -2.62 5.77 4.95
C LEU A 150 -3.15 6.59 3.75
N SER A 151 -4.47 6.82 3.72
CA SER A 151 -5.13 7.57 2.66
C SER A 151 -4.75 9.05 2.66
N PHE A 152 -4.71 9.70 3.83
CA PHE A 152 -4.30 11.08 3.96
C PHE A 152 -2.83 11.26 3.57
N ASN A 153 -1.95 10.33 3.96
CA ASN A 153 -0.55 10.38 3.55
C ASN A 153 -0.40 10.30 2.02
N PHE A 154 -1.19 9.43 1.38
CA PHE A 154 -1.20 9.26 -0.07
C PHE A 154 -1.72 10.50 -0.80
N LEU A 155 -2.85 11.07 -0.36
CA LEU A 155 -3.43 12.29 -0.94
C LEU A 155 -2.52 13.51 -0.75
N ASP A 156 -1.89 13.62 0.41
CA ASP A 156 -0.91 14.67 0.71
C ASP A 156 0.34 14.53 -0.17
N ALA A 157 0.86 13.31 -0.35
CA ALA A 157 1.99 13.05 -1.23
C ALA A 157 1.68 13.42 -2.69
N ILE A 158 0.45 13.18 -3.16
CA ILE A 158 0.00 13.64 -4.48
C ILE A 158 0.03 15.16 -4.56
N LYS A 159 -0.57 15.86 -3.59
CA LYS A 159 -0.64 17.34 -3.57
C LYS A 159 0.73 18.01 -3.55
N GLU A 160 1.68 17.43 -2.82
CA GLU A 160 3.07 17.92 -2.75
C GLU A 160 3.93 17.42 -3.94
N GLY A 161 3.42 16.50 -4.77
CA GLY A 161 4.17 15.92 -5.89
C GLY A 161 5.32 15.01 -5.45
N ASP A 162 5.21 14.39 -4.28
CA ASP A 162 6.23 13.51 -3.72
C ASP A 162 6.08 12.09 -4.26
N GLY A 163 6.72 11.86 -5.41
CA GLY A 163 6.75 10.55 -6.08
C GLY A 163 7.31 9.43 -5.19
N ALA A 164 8.30 9.73 -4.35
CA ALA A 164 8.92 8.73 -3.48
C ALA A 164 7.96 8.27 -2.38
N ARG A 165 7.20 9.20 -1.76
CA ARG A 165 6.13 8.86 -0.81
C ARG A 165 5.00 8.09 -1.49
N ILE A 166 4.58 8.49 -2.69
CA ILE A 166 3.58 7.75 -3.48
C ILE A 166 4.02 6.30 -3.70
N MET A 167 5.26 6.07 -4.15
CA MET A 167 5.78 4.71 -4.37
C MET A 167 5.91 3.90 -3.08
N ARG A 168 6.23 4.53 -1.96
CA ARG A 168 6.24 3.88 -0.65
C ARG A 168 4.82 3.42 -0.26
N GLN A 169 3.81 4.25 -0.46
CA GLN A 169 2.42 3.92 -0.17
C GLN A 169 1.91 2.78 -1.07
N TYR A 170 2.33 2.73 -2.34
CA TYR A 170 2.03 1.58 -3.22
C TYR A 170 2.54 0.24 -2.68
N LYS A 171 3.59 0.22 -1.84
CA LYS A 171 4.05 -1.03 -1.18
C LYS A 171 2.98 -1.53 -0.21
N TYR A 172 2.47 -0.64 0.64
CA TYR A 172 1.40 -0.98 1.58
C TYR A 172 0.11 -1.36 0.86
N ILE A 173 -0.29 -0.60 -0.17
CA ILE A 173 -1.47 -0.90 -0.98
C ILE A 173 -1.35 -2.27 -1.65
N MET A 174 -0.18 -2.61 -2.20
CA MET A 174 0.07 -3.94 -2.78
C MET A 174 -0.17 -5.05 -1.75
N LEU A 175 0.36 -4.90 -0.54
CA LEU A 175 0.20 -5.88 0.53
C LEU A 175 -1.27 -6.00 0.96
N TYR A 176 -1.98 -4.88 1.11
CA TYR A 176 -3.41 -4.85 1.45
C TYR A 176 -4.24 -5.56 0.38
N CYS A 177 -4.01 -5.24 -0.91
CA CYS A 177 -4.69 -5.90 -2.02
C CYS A 177 -4.36 -7.38 -2.12
N LYS A 178 -3.15 -7.81 -1.71
CA LYS A 178 -2.79 -9.24 -1.68
C LYS A 178 -3.44 -9.98 -0.50
N ALA A 179 -3.55 -9.32 0.65
CA ALA A 179 -4.20 -9.86 1.85
C ALA A 179 -5.72 -10.02 1.68
N ASP A 180 -6.36 -9.09 0.94
CA ASP A 180 -7.79 -9.15 0.58
C ASP A 180 -8.15 -10.33 -0.35
N GLY A 181 -7.15 -10.95 -0.99
CA GLY A 181 -7.32 -12.17 -1.76
C GLY A 181 -7.74 -11.94 -3.22
N SER A 182 -8.63 -12.79 -3.74
CA SER A 182 -8.91 -12.90 -5.19
C SER A 182 -9.56 -11.64 -5.78
N HIS A 183 -10.33 -10.89 -5.00
CA HIS A 183 -11.04 -9.70 -5.48
C HIS A 183 -10.09 -8.55 -5.85
N SER A 184 -8.98 -8.42 -5.11
CA SER A 184 -8.03 -7.33 -5.26
C SER A 184 -6.70 -7.74 -5.90
N THR A 185 -6.57 -9.00 -6.33
CA THR A 185 -5.32 -9.54 -6.92
C THR A 185 -4.85 -8.73 -8.14
N LYS A 186 -5.77 -8.23 -8.97
CA LYS A 186 -5.43 -7.36 -10.12
C LYS A 186 -4.74 -6.06 -9.69
N TYR A 187 -5.19 -5.46 -8.59
CA TYR A 187 -4.61 -4.22 -8.08
C TYR A 187 -3.26 -4.48 -7.43
N ALA A 188 -3.12 -5.59 -6.71
CA ALA A 188 -1.83 -6.04 -6.18
C ALA A 188 -0.82 -6.27 -7.32
N LEU A 189 -1.25 -6.90 -8.41
CA LEU A 189 -0.41 -7.16 -9.58
C LEU A 189 0.03 -5.88 -10.28
N GLU A 190 -0.88 -4.91 -10.47
CA GLU A 190 -0.53 -3.60 -11.02
C GLU A 190 0.47 -2.86 -10.13
N CYS A 191 0.33 -2.91 -8.80
CA CYS A 191 1.31 -2.34 -7.89
C CYS A 191 2.68 -3.05 -8.00
N LEU A 192 2.68 -4.39 -8.02
CA LEU A 192 3.91 -5.18 -8.19
C LEU A 192 4.62 -4.83 -9.51
N TYR A 193 3.87 -4.66 -10.59
CA TYR A 193 4.41 -4.30 -11.89
C TYR A 193 5.05 -2.91 -11.88
N GLN A 194 4.47 -1.94 -11.16
CA GLN A 194 5.11 -0.63 -10.97
C GLN A 194 6.47 -0.75 -10.27
N PHE A 195 6.61 -1.66 -9.29
CA PHE A 195 7.92 -1.92 -8.67
C PHE A 195 8.91 -2.56 -9.64
N PHE A 196 8.47 -3.47 -10.51
CA PHE A 196 9.34 -4.00 -11.55
C PHE A 196 9.81 -2.92 -12.52
N LEU A 197 8.92 -1.99 -12.91
CA LEU A 197 9.29 -0.85 -13.74
C LEU A 197 10.38 0.00 -13.06
N VAL A 198 10.17 0.39 -11.80
CA VAL A 198 11.08 1.27 -11.08
C VAL A 198 12.42 0.60 -10.76
N HIS A 199 12.41 -0.67 -10.39
CA HIS A 199 13.61 -1.33 -9.83
C HIS A 199 14.34 -2.27 -10.79
N ALA A 200 13.73 -2.68 -11.92
CA ALA A 200 14.32 -3.71 -12.77
C ALA A 200 14.18 -3.48 -14.28
N LEU A 201 13.08 -2.89 -14.75
CA LEU A 201 12.76 -2.86 -16.19
C LEU A 201 13.10 -1.55 -16.88
N LEU A 202 12.98 -0.42 -16.19
CA LEU A 202 13.29 0.88 -16.76
C LEU A 202 14.77 1.23 -16.56
N SER A 203 15.30 2.05 -17.47
CA SER A 203 16.60 2.69 -17.26
C SER A 203 16.54 3.58 -16.01
N GLN A 204 17.68 3.88 -15.38
CA GLN A 204 17.73 4.78 -14.21
C GLN A 204 17.00 6.10 -14.48
N ARG A 205 17.22 6.69 -15.66
CA ARG A 205 16.57 7.93 -16.10
C ARG A 205 15.06 7.79 -16.20
N ASP A 206 14.57 6.70 -16.79
CA ASP A 206 13.14 6.50 -16.99
C ASP A 206 12.43 6.08 -15.70
N SER A 207 13.14 5.38 -14.82
CA SER A 207 12.68 5.08 -13.45
C SER A 207 12.47 6.36 -12.65
N GLU A 208 13.45 7.28 -12.64
CA GLU A 208 13.29 8.59 -12.00
C GLU A 208 12.10 9.36 -12.57
N ARG A 209 11.97 9.41 -13.90
CA ARG A 209 10.81 10.04 -14.54
C ARG A 209 9.51 9.38 -14.14
N PHE A 210 9.45 8.05 -14.09
CA PHE A 210 8.25 7.31 -13.70
C PHE A 210 7.83 7.62 -12.26
N VAL A 211 8.81 7.71 -11.33
CA VAL A 211 8.56 8.04 -9.93
C VAL A 211 8.05 9.47 -9.78
N TRP A 212 8.65 10.43 -10.46
CA TRP A 212 8.32 11.85 -10.28
C TRP A 212 7.14 12.34 -11.16
N ASN A 213 6.90 11.73 -12.32
CA ASN A 213 5.76 12.06 -13.20
C ASN A 213 4.46 11.33 -12.79
N ARG A 214 4.17 11.23 -11.49
CA ARG A 214 2.93 10.63 -10.97
C ARG A 214 1.81 11.67 -10.78
N SER A 215 2.19 12.93 -10.65
CA SER A 215 1.28 14.05 -10.44
C SER A 215 1.60 15.20 -11.39
N VAL A 216 0.60 16.00 -11.74
CA VAL A 216 0.72 17.16 -12.61
C VAL A 216 0.28 18.41 -11.85
N ASN A 217 0.97 19.54 -12.05
CA ASN A 217 0.59 20.82 -11.46
C ASN A 217 0.30 21.85 -12.56
N ASN A 218 -0.96 21.91 -12.99
CA ASN A 218 -1.40 22.86 -14.01
C ASN A 218 -1.53 24.29 -13.48
N SER A 219 -1.62 24.48 -12.16
CA SER A 219 -1.86 25.81 -11.56
C SER A 219 -0.57 26.55 -11.18
N GLY A 220 0.55 25.83 -11.08
CA GLY A 220 1.85 26.34 -10.63
C GLY A 220 1.92 26.66 -9.13
N LYS A 221 0.84 26.45 -8.36
CA LYS A 221 0.77 26.76 -6.92
C LYS A 221 1.21 25.57 -6.08
N LYS A 222 1.77 25.83 -4.90
CA LYS A 222 2.13 24.77 -3.94
C LYS A 222 0.90 24.00 -3.48
N GLY A 223 1.00 22.67 -3.37
CA GLY A 223 -0.05 21.81 -2.80
C GLY A 223 -1.28 21.64 -3.70
N THR A 224 -1.13 21.91 -5.00
CA THR A 224 -2.24 21.88 -5.98
C THR A 224 -2.03 20.87 -7.09
N ASN A 225 -1.07 19.95 -6.91
CA ASN A 225 -0.87 18.86 -7.83
C ASN A 225 -2.09 17.93 -7.81
N ILE A 226 -2.42 17.39 -8.97
CA ILE A 226 -3.43 16.33 -9.17
C ILE A 226 -2.75 15.07 -9.67
N PRO A 227 -3.32 13.87 -9.49
CA PRO A 227 -2.84 12.65 -10.13
C PRO A 227 -2.75 12.85 -11.65
N SER A 228 -1.70 12.31 -12.27
CA SER A 228 -1.54 12.38 -13.74
C SER A 228 -2.69 11.70 -14.49
N ASP A 229 -3.32 10.69 -13.87
CA ASP A 229 -4.50 10.01 -14.42
C ASP A 229 -5.72 10.94 -14.45
N GLU A 230 -5.92 11.74 -13.39
CA GLU A 230 -7.00 12.73 -13.30
C GLU A 230 -6.81 13.85 -14.34
N ASP A 231 -5.57 14.29 -14.57
CA ASP A 231 -5.26 15.24 -15.65
C ASP A 231 -5.60 14.67 -17.04
N THR A 232 -5.27 13.39 -17.25
CA THR A 232 -5.63 12.67 -18.49
C THR A 232 -7.14 12.54 -18.65
N GLU A 233 -7.88 12.33 -17.55
CA GLU A 233 -9.34 12.31 -17.55
C GLU A 233 -9.93 13.68 -17.93
N HIS A 234 -9.35 14.78 -17.45
CA HIS A 234 -9.76 16.13 -17.85
C HIS A 234 -9.58 16.36 -19.35
N SER A 235 -8.42 15.99 -19.91
CA SER A 235 -8.16 16.07 -21.37
C SER A 235 -9.16 15.20 -22.15
N ASN A 236 -9.36 13.96 -21.74
CA ASN A 236 -10.34 13.05 -22.35
C ASN A 236 -11.75 13.63 -22.32
N ASN A 237 -12.16 14.24 -21.21
CA ASN A 237 -13.47 14.88 -21.09
C ASN A 237 -13.59 16.09 -22.04
N HIS A 238 -12.55 16.92 -22.15
CA HIS A 238 -12.51 18.03 -23.12
C HIS A 238 -12.74 17.52 -24.55
N THR A 239 -11.97 16.51 -24.97
CA THR A 239 -12.11 15.91 -26.31
C THR A 239 -13.50 15.31 -26.51
N LYS A 240 -14.03 14.56 -25.54
CA LYS A 240 -15.37 13.96 -25.62
C LYS A 240 -16.48 15.01 -25.78
N GLN A 241 -16.38 16.15 -25.11
CA GLN A 241 -17.32 17.26 -25.29
C GLN A 241 -17.23 17.84 -26.71
N GLY A 242 -16.02 18.04 -27.23
CA GLY A 242 -15.82 18.45 -28.62
C GLY A 242 -16.44 17.47 -29.62
N ILE A 243 -16.22 16.16 -29.42
CA ILE A 243 -16.80 15.09 -30.26
C ILE A 243 -18.32 15.14 -30.21
N ARG A 244 -18.92 15.28 -29.02
CA ARG A 244 -20.38 15.39 -28.86
C ARG A 244 -20.95 16.56 -29.66
N ASN A 245 -20.23 17.68 -29.70
CA ASN A 245 -20.65 18.89 -30.42
C ASN A 245 -20.52 18.77 -31.95
N LEU A 246 -19.74 17.82 -32.48
CA LEU A 246 -19.69 17.55 -33.93
C LEU A 246 -20.99 16.92 -34.45
N GLY A 247 -21.75 16.21 -33.60
CA GLY A 247 -23.01 15.57 -33.97
C GLY A 247 -22.85 14.62 -35.17
N PRO A 248 -23.66 14.74 -36.25
CA PRO A 248 -23.53 13.90 -37.44
C PRO A 248 -22.19 14.03 -38.20
N ASN A 249 -21.39 15.08 -37.92
CA ASN A 249 -20.13 15.34 -38.62
C ASN A 249 -18.92 14.62 -37.99
N VAL A 250 -19.14 13.70 -37.04
CA VAL A 250 -18.07 12.91 -36.42
C VAL A 250 -17.40 12.05 -37.48
N THR A 251 -16.17 12.42 -37.81
CA THR A 251 -15.26 11.67 -38.67
C THR A 251 -13.92 11.56 -37.97
N GLU A 252 -13.13 10.52 -38.27
CA GLU A 252 -11.81 10.34 -37.65
C GLU A 252 -10.91 11.58 -37.82
N LYS A 253 -10.91 12.18 -39.01
CA LYS A 253 -10.18 13.42 -39.28
C LYS A 253 -10.67 14.59 -38.41
N ALA A 254 -11.96 14.69 -38.15
CA ALA A 254 -12.50 15.73 -37.27
C ALA A 254 -12.09 15.50 -35.81
N VAL A 255 -12.12 14.24 -35.34
CA VAL A 255 -11.68 13.88 -33.98
C VAL A 255 -10.19 14.14 -33.79
N GLN A 256 -9.34 13.78 -34.77
CA GLN A 256 -7.90 14.06 -34.73
C GLN A 256 -7.63 15.56 -34.65
N ARG A 257 -8.31 16.37 -35.48
CA ARG A 257 -8.19 17.84 -35.41
C ARG A 257 -8.58 18.40 -34.04
N LEU A 258 -9.68 17.94 -33.45
CA LEU A 258 -10.10 18.35 -32.10
C LEU A 258 -9.05 17.98 -31.05
N SER A 259 -8.52 16.76 -31.12
CA SER A 259 -7.53 16.27 -30.16
C SER A 259 -6.23 17.09 -30.23
N HIS A 260 -5.73 17.38 -31.43
CA HIS A 260 -4.54 18.23 -31.61
C HIS A 260 -4.76 19.69 -31.21
N ALA A 261 -6.00 20.18 -31.29
CA ALA A 261 -6.34 21.56 -30.94
C ALA A 261 -6.74 21.74 -29.47
N GLU A 262 -6.74 20.68 -28.65
CA GLU A 262 -7.23 20.71 -27.27
C GLU A 262 -6.54 21.79 -26.42
N SER A 263 -5.23 21.69 -26.25
CA SER A 263 -4.43 22.63 -25.44
C SER A 263 -4.57 24.10 -25.88
N PRO A 264 -4.37 24.47 -27.16
CA PRO A 264 -4.52 25.86 -27.58
C PRO A 264 -5.97 26.35 -27.46
N THR A 265 -6.97 25.51 -27.77
CA THR A 265 -8.39 25.88 -27.62
C THR A 265 -8.75 26.11 -26.16
N ALA A 266 -8.30 25.23 -25.25
CA ALA A 266 -8.54 25.36 -23.82
C ALA A 266 -7.92 26.65 -23.26
N SER A 267 -6.71 27.00 -23.69
CA SER A 267 -6.06 28.26 -23.29
C SER A 267 -6.80 29.49 -23.81
N ILE A 268 -7.19 29.50 -25.08
CA ILE A 268 -7.95 30.62 -25.68
C ILE A 268 -9.29 30.82 -24.97
N LEU A 269 -10.02 29.73 -24.70
CA LEU A 269 -11.28 29.78 -23.97
C LEU A 269 -11.11 30.30 -22.54
N GLY A 270 -10.06 29.86 -21.83
CA GLY A 270 -9.73 30.37 -20.50
C GLY A 270 -9.48 31.88 -20.51
N HIS A 271 -8.62 32.38 -21.41
CA HIS A 271 -8.35 33.81 -21.52
C HIS A 271 -9.59 34.62 -21.93
N LEU A 272 -10.45 34.07 -22.80
CA LEU A 272 -11.68 34.71 -23.20
C LEU A 272 -12.66 34.81 -22.02
N ASP A 273 -12.84 33.73 -21.27
CA ASP A 273 -13.68 33.70 -20.06
C ASP A 273 -13.19 34.71 -19.01
N ASP A 274 -11.86 34.82 -18.81
CA ASP A 274 -11.25 35.82 -17.92
C ASP A 274 -11.47 37.25 -18.43
N SER A 275 -11.31 37.49 -19.73
CA SER A 275 -11.45 38.81 -20.35
C SER A 275 -12.87 39.35 -20.26
N ILE A 276 -13.88 38.49 -20.45
CA ILE A 276 -15.29 38.86 -20.33
C ILE A 276 -15.78 38.83 -18.88
N LYS A 277 -14.89 38.55 -17.91
CA LYS A 277 -15.19 38.33 -16.50
C LYS A 277 -16.39 37.40 -16.34
N ARG A 278 -16.41 36.32 -17.13
CA ARG A 278 -17.51 35.37 -17.11
C ARG A 278 -17.70 34.91 -15.68
N LEU A 279 -18.90 35.12 -15.14
CA LEU A 279 -19.29 34.54 -13.87
C LEU A 279 -19.38 33.03 -14.05
N LEU A 280 -18.23 32.37 -13.89
CA LEU A 280 -18.17 30.93 -13.73
C LEU A 280 -18.95 30.62 -12.46
N ARG A 281 -20.17 30.06 -12.62
CA ARG A 281 -20.82 29.40 -11.50
C ARG A 281 -19.88 28.29 -11.09
N SER A 282 -19.23 28.45 -9.94
CA SER A 282 -18.41 27.42 -9.34
C SER A 282 -19.24 26.13 -9.31
N GLY A 283 -18.80 25.11 -10.06
CA GLY A 283 -19.34 23.76 -9.93
C GLY A 283 -19.02 23.13 -8.57
N LYS A 284 -18.15 23.78 -7.77
CA LYS A 284 -18.00 23.44 -6.36
C LYS A 284 -19.26 23.88 -5.66
N HIS A 285 -20.07 22.91 -5.24
CA HIS A 285 -21.10 23.11 -4.23
C HIS A 285 -20.47 23.86 -3.05
N SER A 286 -21.21 24.78 -2.44
CA SER A 286 -20.79 25.37 -1.16
C SER A 286 -20.48 24.22 -0.22
N THR A 287 -19.21 24.05 0.15
CA THR A 287 -18.83 23.06 1.15
C THR A 287 -19.58 23.38 2.42
N GLY A 288 -20.54 22.52 2.78
CA GLY A 288 -21.26 22.65 4.04
C GLY A 288 -20.29 22.67 5.20
N SER A 289 -20.67 23.33 6.30
CA SER A 289 -19.84 23.30 7.50
C SER A 289 -19.74 21.86 8.03
N LEU A 290 -18.51 21.34 8.09
CA LEU A 290 -18.19 20.04 8.68
C LEU A 290 -18.26 20.07 10.22
N GLU A 291 -18.44 21.27 10.81
CA GLU A 291 -18.35 21.47 12.25
C GLU A 291 -19.40 20.67 13.02
N ARG A 292 -20.64 20.65 12.52
CA ARG A 292 -21.74 19.89 13.14
C ARG A 292 -21.44 18.40 13.13
N ASP A 293 -20.98 17.88 11.99
CA ASP A 293 -20.71 16.45 11.83
C ASP A 293 -19.50 16.03 12.68
N LEU A 294 -18.46 16.88 12.75
CA LEU A 294 -17.31 16.67 13.62
C LEU A 294 -17.69 16.72 15.10
N ASN A 295 -18.57 17.64 15.51
CA ASN A 295 -19.07 17.71 16.89
C ASN A 295 -19.84 16.44 17.26
N GLU A 296 -20.69 15.93 16.37
CA GLU A 296 -21.44 14.69 16.60
C GLU A 296 -20.51 13.48 16.65
N LEU A 297 -19.48 13.41 15.79
CA LEU A 297 -18.47 12.35 15.83
C LEU A 297 -17.73 12.32 17.16
N ILE A 298 -17.24 13.47 17.64
CA ILE A 298 -16.53 13.57 18.93
C ILE A 298 -17.45 13.22 20.09
N LYS A 299 -18.71 13.70 20.06
CA LYS A 299 -19.70 13.36 21.07
C LYS A 299 -19.88 11.84 21.16
N ARG A 300 -20.05 11.15 20.03
CA ARG A 300 -20.17 9.68 19.99
C ARG A 300 -18.88 8.96 20.39
N GLU A 301 -17.73 9.47 19.96
CA GLU A 301 -16.42 8.93 20.36
C GLU A 301 -16.28 8.88 21.89
N VAL A 302 -16.66 9.96 22.57
CA VAL A 302 -16.63 10.07 24.03
C VAL A 302 -17.71 9.20 24.69
N GLU A 303 -18.95 9.26 24.19
CA GLU A 303 -20.08 8.48 24.71
C GLU A 303 -19.81 6.97 24.68
N PHE A 304 -19.26 6.47 23.58
CA PHE A 304 -18.98 5.05 23.39
C PHE A 304 -17.56 4.64 23.80
N ASN A 305 -16.70 5.59 24.18
CA ASN A 305 -15.30 5.38 24.54
C ASN A 305 -14.56 4.44 23.56
N ILE A 306 -14.63 4.75 22.27
CA ILE A 306 -14.24 3.84 21.18
C ILE A 306 -12.73 3.53 21.12
N PHE A 307 -11.88 4.34 21.77
CA PHE A 307 -10.42 4.19 21.78
C PHE A 307 -9.86 3.64 23.10
N THR A 308 -10.73 3.09 23.96
CA THR A 308 -10.32 2.35 25.15
C THR A 308 -10.89 0.95 25.05
N GLU A 309 -10.05 -0.08 25.19
CA GLU A 309 -10.50 -1.48 25.17
C GLU A 309 -11.52 -1.74 26.29
N SER A 310 -12.62 -2.41 25.92
CA SER A 310 -13.70 -2.84 26.80
C SER A 310 -14.20 -4.21 26.35
N GLU A 311 -14.24 -5.15 27.29
CA GLU A 311 -14.52 -6.55 27.01
C GLU A 311 -15.96 -6.75 26.48
N GLY A 312 -16.09 -7.50 25.37
CA GLY A 312 -17.38 -7.94 24.85
C GLY A 312 -18.20 -6.91 24.08
N ARG A 313 -17.61 -5.79 23.64
CA ARG A 313 -18.27 -4.90 22.68
C ARG A 313 -18.22 -5.49 21.27
N SER A 314 -19.39 -5.69 20.66
CA SER A 314 -19.52 -6.20 19.29
C SER A 314 -20.49 -5.38 18.46
N TYR A 315 -20.25 -5.23 17.14
CA TYR A 315 -21.27 -4.68 16.24
C TYR A 315 -22.30 -5.76 15.88
N LYS A 316 -23.56 -5.36 15.73
CA LYS A 316 -24.66 -6.30 15.38
C LYS A 316 -24.44 -6.97 14.02
N GLN A 317 -23.86 -6.24 13.06
CA GLN A 317 -23.67 -6.69 11.68
C GLN A 317 -22.24 -7.20 11.41
N PHE A 318 -21.27 -6.85 12.26
CA PHE A 318 -19.86 -7.17 12.08
C PHE A 318 -19.29 -7.68 13.40
N SER A 319 -19.44 -8.97 13.65
CA SER A 319 -18.83 -9.61 14.82
C SER A 319 -17.40 -10.07 14.52
N SER A 320 -16.55 -10.09 15.55
CA SER A 320 -15.16 -10.59 15.46
C SER A 320 -14.29 -9.82 14.46
N PHE A 321 -14.38 -8.49 14.50
CA PHE A 321 -13.65 -7.60 13.59
C PHE A 321 -12.14 -7.70 13.83
N GLN A 322 -11.41 -8.04 12.77
CA GLN A 322 -9.94 -8.11 12.80
C GLN A 322 -9.36 -6.72 12.60
N ARG A 323 -8.55 -6.26 13.57
CA ARG A 323 -7.89 -4.95 13.50
C ARG A 323 -6.80 -4.91 12.43
N ASP A 324 -5.97 -5.96 12.34
CA ASP A 324 -4.90 -6.01 11.35
C ASP A 324 -5.44 -6.44 9.97
N ARG A 325 -5.25 -5.57 8.96
CA ARG A 325 -5.60 -5.89 7.57
C ARG A 325 -4.61 -6.87 6.93
N LEU A 326 -3.42 -7.02 7.50
CA LEU A 326 -2.41 -7.97 7.04
C LEU A 326 -2.51 -9.33 7.74
N ALA A 327 -3.46 -9.54 8.65
CA ALA A 327 -3.61 -10.79 9.39
C ALA A 327 -3.74 -12.03 8.48
N ASN A 328 -4.36 -11.86 7.31
CA ASN A 328 -4.56 -12.93 6.33
C ASN A 328 -3.42 -13.04 5.30
N LEU A 329 -2.37 -12.24 5.43
CA LEU A 329 -1.25 -12.24 4.50
C LEU A 329 -0.25 -13.34 4.87
N ASP A 330 -0.25 -14.42 4.09
CA ASP A 330 0.79 -15.44 4.19
C ASP A 330 2.08 -14.98 3.48
N ALA A 331 3.17 -14.89 4.25
CA ALA A 331 4.49 -14.45 3.77
C ALA A 331 5.06 -15.39 2.70
N SER A 332 4.85 -16.71 2.85
CA SER A 332 5.33 -17.71 1.89
C SER A 332 4.60 -17.61 0.55
N SER A 333 3.26 -17.54 0.58
CA SER A 333 2.42 -17.26 -0.57
C SER A 333 2.80 -15.96 -1.26
N LEU A 334 3.09 -14.90 -0.50
CA LEU A 334 3.53 -13.61 -1.05
C LEU A 334 4.87 -13.76 -1.79
N HIS A 335 5.88 -14.38 -1.16
CA HIS A 335 7.20 -14.58 -1.75
C HIS A 335 7.13 -15.41 -3.04
N GLN A 336 6.44 -16.55 -2.99
CA GLN A 336 6.22 -17.41 -4.16
C GLN A 336 5.49 -16.66 -5.28
N TRP A 337 4.48 -15.86 -4.94
CA TRP A 337 3.71 -15.08 -5.89
C TRP A 337 4.56 -13.99 -6.57
N ILE A 338 5.37 -13.26 -5.81
CA ILE A 338 6.32 -12.27 -6.35
C ILE A 338 7.33 -12.96 -7.29
N ASN A 339 7.94 -14.06 -6.85
CA ASN A 339 8.95 -14.77 -7.63
C ASN A 339 8.37 -15.43 -8.89
N LYS A 340 7.12 -15.91 -8.85
CA LYS A 340 6.39 -16.36 -10.04
C LYS A 340 6.28 -15.24 -11.06
N HIS A 341 5.90 -14.03 -10.65
CA HIS A 341 5.76 -12.91 -11.58
C HIS A 341 7.10 -12.35 -12.08
N LYS A 342 8.16 -12.40 -11.26
CA LYS A 342 9.53 -12.15 -11.74
C LYS A 342 9.90 -13.10 -12.89
N LYS A 343 9.60 -14.40 -12.76
CA LYS A 343 9.84 -15.40 -13.83
C LYS A 343 8.99 -15.16 -15.07
N ASN A 344 7.73 -14.78 -14.91
CA ASN A 344 6.86 -14.46 -16.05
C ASN A 344 7.44 -13.32 -16.89
N ILE A 345 7.98 -12.29 -16.23
CA ILE A 345 8.59 -11.14 -16.89
C ILE A 345 9.85 -11.53 -17.65
N THR A 346 10.70 -12.39 -17.09
CA THR A 346 11.89 -12.87 -17.81
C THR A 346 11.52 -13.74 -19.02
N TRP A 347 10.38 -14.42 -18.99
CA TRP A 347 9.81 -15.15 -20.13
C TRP A 347 9.06 -14.25 -21.13
N GLY A 348 9.02 -12.94 -20.92
CA GLY A 348 8.29 -12.00 -21.79
C GLY A 348 6.77 -12.09 -21.67
N ILE A 349 6.25 -12.86 -20.69
CA ILE A 349 4.82 -12.93 -20.39
C ILE A 349 4.47 -11.67 -19.59
N ARG A 350 3.82 -10.72 -20.26
CA ARG A 350 3.32 -9.52 -19.60
C ARG A 350 2.19 -9.90 -18.65
N ALA A 351 2.15 -9.23 -17.52
CA ALA A 351 1.17 -9.45 -16.45
C ALA A 351 -0.24 -8.90 -16.77
N ARG A 352 -0.60 -8.74 -18.04
CA ARG A 352 -1.88 -8.18 -18.49
C ARG A 352 -2.57 -9.08 -19.49
#